data_AF-A0A960VYJ2-F1
#
_entry.id   AF-A0A960VYJ2-F1
#
_cell.length_a   1.000
_cell.length_b   1.000
_cell.length_c   1.000
_cell.angle_alpha   90.00
_cell.angle_beta   90.00
_cell.angle_gamma   90.00
#
_symmetry.space_group_name_H-M   'P 1'
#
loop_
_entity.id
_entity.type
_entity.pdbx_description
1 polymer ?
#
loop_
_entity_poly.entity_id
_entity_poly.type
_entity_poly.pdbx_seq_one_letter_code
_entity_poly.pdbx_strand_id
1 'polypeptide(L)'
;MNIQNLIERQIQEDWKSKSKILKEKIKESYERLNATLAKQKGDTEDRGHGFGEFANDVLDSEVILNIMSRKKGKGLPPDRAEGIIRAKNILEKYLDNNFASIPKPTMLEYSWSSEVSFLSAIEDYYMPFSEIFLALRIADFEKNASYVKFPEVYKKEKLSWGKIMKQEWEMVPVFVAWEIHCLLKPSEMLSPLTTIASKIFPVKLVMIENELPIPDISLDEEEYIASMLPTDLALLVPGLQKIHYFQAPAELENRLFGDKIKQILSGMGTALIRVYTGNLQENQENYAYRAALCRYLPWFEYNPHRDFSFTACISLDGNSHIDDIWGKDVLGEGQFSEERVITFADFVCQQGFASRHFSEPSAQERKRPMDMAEYLELETWNRQHYYPVVKDLSSKPKIPSKILVALSAERAKIWKTLQNWAGIDRPLWDQKVEELKSSFKVEKDKALSEQEKRLTTEKERESKEILSKAFQNLVVNLLTDDVEKRVQLLTSGLSVGEVSIPPVPTQTSTNGNGHSATAIQEKVETKITEAWVESKLCTACDECVTINRSIFAYNQDKQAYIKNPKGGPFKDIVKAAEKCSAGIIHPGKPLDPNEKDLEKLTKRAEKYN
;
A
#
# COMPACT_ATOMS: atom_id res chain seq x y z
N MET A 1 20.83 11.68 -18.01
CA MET A 1 20.17 10.54 -18.68
C MET A 1 18.70 10.89 -18.85
N ASN A 2 18.12 10.96 -20.05
CA ASN A 2 16.72 11.37 -20.20
C ASN A 2 15.77 10.27 -19.67
N ILE A 3 14.61 10.64 -19.10
CA ILE A 3 13.60 9.70 -18.58
C ILE A 3 13.13 8.70 -19.63
N GLN A 4 13.08 9.13 -20.89
CA GLN A 4 12.80 8.27 -22.03
C GLN A 4 13.77 7.08 -22.08
N ASN A 5 15.09 7.35 -21.99
CA ASN A 5 16.12 6.31 -22.03
C ASN A 5 16.03 5.37 -20.83
N LEU A 6 15.63 5.89 -19.65
CA LEU A 6 15.39 5.07 -18.46
C LEU A 6 14.26 4.07 -18.70
N ILE A 7 13.13 4.54 -19.23
CA ILE A 7 11.94 3.73 -19.52
C ILE A 7 12.25 2.70 -20.61
N GLU A 8 12.84 3.12 -21.73
CA GLU A 8 13.23 2.23 -22.83
C GLU A 8 14.15 1.11 -22.32
N ARG A 9 15.20 1.47 -21.57
CA ARG A 9 16.12 0.49 -20.98
C ARG A 9 15.40 -0.50 -20.09
N GLN A 10 14.52 -0.01 -19.20
CA GLN A 10 13.83 -0.85 -18.24
C GLN A 10 12.87 -1.85 -18.90
N ILE A 11 12.16 -1.42 -19.95
CA ILE A 11 11.25 -2.30 -20.69
C ILE A 11 12.04 -3.35 -21.49
N GLN A 12 13.17 -2.96 -22.09
CA GLN A 12 14.03 -3.90 -22.82
C GLN A 12 14.65 -4.96 -21.88
N GLU A 13 15.05 -4.56 -20.66
CA GLU A 13 15.56 -5.48 -19.64
C GLU A 13 14.47 -6.46 -19.16
N ASP A 14 13.26 -5.97 -18.88
CA ASP A 14 12.12 -6.81 -18.51
C ASP A 14 11.76 -7.81 -19.62
N TRP A 15 11.73 -7.35 -20.87
CA TRP A 15 11.45 -8.19 -22.03
C TRP A 15 12.47 -9.32 -22.23
N LYS A 16 13.76 -9.08 -21.97
CA LYS A 16 14.78 -10.14 -22.06
C LYS A 16 14.45 -11.33 -21.14
N SER A 17 13.97 -11.06 -19.93
CA SER A 17 13.55 -12.09 -18.99
C SER A 17 12.27 -12.80 -19.46
N LYS A 18 11.22 -12.03 -19.79
CA LYS A 18 9.91 -12.56 -20.20
C LYS A 18 9.96 -13.36 -21.49
N SER A 19 10.70 -12.86 -22.48
CA SER A 19 10.84 -13.53 -23.78
C SER A 19 11.55 -14.87 -23.68
N LYS A 20 12.50 -15.04 -22.74
CA LYS A 20 13.14 -16.34 -22.51
C LYS A 20 12.13 -17.38 -22.05
N ILE A 21 11.30 -17.04 -21.06
CA ILE A 21 10.24 -17.90 -20.54
C ILE A 21 9.23 -18.25 -21.63
N LEU A 22 8.80 -17.27 -22.42
CA LEU A 22 7.84 -17.47 -23.50
C LEU A 22 8.41 -18.39 -24.60
N LYS A 23 9.66 -18.19 -25.01
CA LYS A 23 10.34 -19.02 -26.02
C LYS A 23 10.49 -20.47 -25.57
N GLU A 24 10.86 -20.68 -24.31
CA GLU A 24 10.97 -22.02 -23.72
C GLU A 24 9.61 -22.73 -23.74
N LYS A 25 8.53 -22.07 -23.31
CA LYS A 25 7.17 -22.64 -23.36
C LYS A 25 6.68 -22.95 -24.76
N ILE A 26 6.97 -22.08 -25.74
CA ILE A 26 6.61 -22.31 -27.15
C ILE A 26 7.31 -23.58 -27.66
N LYS A 27 8.62 -23.71 -27.40
CA LYS A 27 9.40 -24.87 -27.84
C LYS A 27 8.91 -26.17 -27.21
N GLU A 28 8.73 -26.19 -25.88
CA GLU A 28 8.24 -27.38 -25.17
C GLU A 28 6.85 -27.80 -25.66
N SER A 29 5.96 -26.84 -25.84
CA SER A 29 4.59 -27.09 -26.31
C SER A 29 4.56 -27.62 -27.75
N TYR A 30 5.39 -27.06 -28.63
CA TYR A 30 5.50 -27.51 -30.02
C TYR A 30 6.04 -28.95 -30.11
N GLU A 31 7.12 -29.27 -29.39
CA GLU A 31 7.68 -30.62 -29.34
C GLU A 31 6.65 -31.63 -28.82
N ARG A 32 5.86 -31.24 -27.81
CA ARG A 32 4.78 -32.06 -27.26
C ARG A 32 3.65 -32.32 -28.26
N LEU A 33 3.17 -31.29 -28.95
CA LEU A 33 2.13 -31.45 -29.98
C LEU A 33 2.63 -32.33 -31.13
N ASN A 34 3.89 -32.16 -31.55
CA ASN A 34 4.53 -33.01 -32.54
C ASN A 34 4.60 -34.48 -32.11
N ALA A 35 5.01 -34.75 -30.86
CA ALA A 35 5.07 -36.11 -30.33
C ALA A 35 3.68 -36.77 -30.28
N THR A 36 2.64 -36.00 -29.94
CA THR A 36 1.25 -36.49 -29.93
C THR A 36 0.77 -36.87 -31.33
N LEU A 37 1.08 -36.05 -32.34
CA LEU A 37 0.77 -36.36 -33.75
C LEU A 37 1.60 -37.53 -34.29
N ALA A 38 2.86 -37.66 -33.90
CA ALA A 38 3.73 -38.77 -34.32
C ALA A 38 3.26 -40.12 -33.75
N LYS A 39 2.86 -40.16 -32.47
CA LYS A 39 2.28 -41.35 -31.83
C LYS A 39 1.01 -41.83 -32.56
N GLN A 40 0.20 -40.91 -33.08
CA GLN A 40 -0.99 -41.27 -33.88
C GLN A 40 -0.61 -41.95 -35.19
N LYS A 41 0.38 -41.41 -35.93
CA LYS A 41 0.83 -41.99 -37.20
C LYS A 41 1.42 -43.39 -37.03
N GLY A 42 2.23 -43.60 -35.98
CA GLY A 42 2.77 -44.92 -35.64
C GLY A 42 1.68 -45.94 -35.28
N ASP A 43 0.68 -45.56 -34.48
CA ASP A 43 -0.46 -46.44 -34.12
C ASP A 43 -1.34 -46.82 -35.32
N THR A 44 -1.33 -46.03 -36.40
CA THR A 44 -2.04 -46.32 -37.65
C THR A 44 -1.22 -47.19 -38.62
N GLU A 45 0.11 -47.02 -38.68
CA GLU A 45 1.00 -47.80 -39.54
C GLU A 45 1.26 -49.21 -38.99
N ASP A 46 1.44 -49.38 -37.67
CA ASP A 46 1.61 -50.70 -37.03
C ASP A 46 0.39 -51.62 -37.19
N ARG A 47 -0.81 -51.05 -37.38
CA ARG A 47 -2.03 -51.82 -37.69
C ARG A 47 -2.09 -52.32 -39.13
N GLY A 48 -1.33 -51.69 -40.04
CA GLY A 48 -1.26 -52.08 -41.45
C GLY A 48 -0.22 -53.16 -41.74
N HIS A 49 0.81 -53.29 -40.89
CA HIS A 49 1.92 -54.23 -41.12
C HIS A 49 1.88 -55.50 -40.25
N GLY A 50 0.95 -55.62 -39.31
CA GLY A 50 0.82 -56.78 -38.42
C GLY A 50 0.22 -58.05 -39.04
N PHE A 51 -0.20 -58.02 -40.30
CA PHE A 51 -0.69 -59.19 -41.03
C PHE A 51 0.32 -59.56 -42.10
N GLY A 52 1.19 -60.54 -41.81
CA GLY A 52 2.10 -61.10 -42.80
C GLY A 52 1.35 -61.68 -44.01
N GLU A 53 2.08 -61.93 -45.10
CA GLU A 53 1.56 -62.37 -46.41
C GLU A 53 0.54 -63.54 -46.37
N PHE A 54 0.50 -64.30 -45.27
CA PHE A 54 -0.44 -65.40 -45.07
C PHE A 54 -1.91 -64.99 -44.83
N ALA A 55 -2.19 -63.73 -44.48
CA ALA A 55 -3.55 -63.29 -44.13
C ALA A 55 -4.36 -62.71 -45.30
N ASN A 56 -3.72 -62.40 -46.43
CA ASN A 56 -4.38 -61.76 -47.57
C ASN A 56 -5.18 -62.73 -48.46
N ASP A 57 -4.92 -64.04 -48.39
CA ASP A 57 -5.55 -65.03 -49.29
C ASP A 57 -6.78 -65.75 -48.69
N VAL A 58 -7.04 -65.63 -47.39
CA VAL A 58 -8.09 -66.41 -46.68
C VAL A 58 -9.13 -65.51 -46.00
N LEU A 59 -8.86 -64.23 -45.82
CA LEU A 59 -9.74 -63.34 -45.07
C LEU A 59 -10.03 -62.08 -45.88
N ASP A 60 -11.32 -61.83 -46.12
CA ASP A 60 -11.80 -60.65 -46.82
C ASP A 60 -11.44 -59.38 -46.03
N SER A 61 -10.54 -58.57 -46.61
CA SER A 61 -9.94 -57.38 -46.01
C SER A 61 -11.01 -56.38 -45.54
N GLU A 62 -12.15 -56.30 -46.24
CA GLU A 62 -13.27 -55.43 -45.86
C GLU A 62 -14.01 -55.91 -44.61
N VAL A 63 -14.11 -57.23 -44.41
CA VAL A 63 -14.80 -57.82 -43.26
C VAL A 63 -13.95 -57.70 -41.99
N ILE A 64 -12.62 -57.87 -42.10
CA ILE A 64 -11.70 -57.62 -40.98
C ILE A 64 -11.67 -56.13 -40.60
N LEU A 65 -11.63 -55.22 -41.59
CA LEU A 65 -11.71 -53.78 -41.33
C LEU A 65 -13.03 -53.39 -40.64
N ASN A 66 -14.15 -54.01 -41.03
CA ASN A 66 -15.46 -53.77 -40.39
C ASN A 66 -15.62 -54.39 -39.00
N ILE A 67 -14.92 -55.48 -38.69
CA ILE A 67 -14.91 -56.09 -37.36
C ILE A 67 -13.92 -55.36 -36.43
N MET A 68 -12.80 -54.87 -36.96
CA MET A 68 -11.83 -54.05 -36.23
C MET A 68 -12.36 -52.63 -35.95
N SER A 69 -13.16 -52.05 -36.85
CA SER A 69 -13.78 -50.72 -36.66
C SER A 69 -14.82 -50.69 -35.53
N ARG A 70 -15.32 -51.86 -35.10
CA ARG A 70 -16.25 -52.00 -33.94
C ARG A 70 -15.56 -51.99 -32.58
N LYS A 71 -14.23 -52.13 -32.50
CA LYS A 71 -13.48 -51.75 -31.29
C LYS A 71 -13.26 -50.24 -31.33
N LYS A 72 -14.05 -49.48 -30.55
CA LYS A 72 -13.90 -48.02 -30.32
C LYS A 72 -12.47 -47.57 -30.57
N GLY A 73 -12.24 -46.95 -31.73
CA GLY A 73 -10.91 -46.57 -32.17
C GLY A 73 -10.25 -45.67 -31.13
N LYS A 74 -9.02 -46.00 -30.76
CA LYS A 74 -8.06 -45.10 -30.08
C LYS A 74 -7.63 -43.92 -30.98
N GLY A 75 -8.47 -43.49 -31.93
CA GLY A 75 -8.21 -42.34 -32.79
C GLY A 75 -8.65 -41.06 -32.10
N LEU A 76 -7.90 -39.96 -32.26
CA LEU A 76 -8.35 -38.67 -31.78
C LEU A 76 -9.63 -38.27 -32.54
N PRO A 77 -10.66 -37.69 -31.87
CA PRO A 77 -11.78 -37.07 -32.57
C PRO A 77 -11.29 -36.05 -33.62
N PRO A 78 -11.95 -35.94 -34.79
CA PRO A 78 -11.49 -35.08 -35.89
C PRO A 78 -11.31 -33.62 -35.46
N ASP A 79 -12.27 -33.05 -34.72
CA ASP A 79 -12.18 -31.70 -34.15
C ASP A 79 -10.94 -31.49 -33.26
N ARG A 80 -10.53 -32.55 -32.54
CA ARG A 80 -9.37 -32.50 -31.64
C ARG A 80 -8.07 -32.54 -32.45
N ALA A 81 -8.00 -33.40 -33.48
CA ALA A 81 -6.85 -33.47 -34.37
C ALA A 81 -6.64 -32.15 -35.13
N GLU A 82 -7.72 -31.54 -35.62
CA GLU A 82 -7.70 -30.23 -36.29
C GLU A 82 -7.21 -29.13 -35.34
N GLY A 83 -7.69 -29.10 -34.09
CA GLY A 83 -7.23 -28.16 -33.07
C GLY A 83 -5.74 -28.27 -32.76
N ILE A 84 -5.22 -29.50 -32.64
CA ILE A 84 -3.80 -29.78 -32.40
C ILE A 84 -2.94 -29.34 -33.60
N ILE A 85 -3.35 -29.65 -34.83
CA ILE A 85 -2.64 -29.23 -36.05
C ILE A 85 -2.61 -27.70 -36.13
N ARG A 86 -3.74 -27.04 -35.87
CA ARG A 86 -3.81 -25.57 -35.86
C ARG A 86 -2.88 -24.97 -34.81
N ALA A 87 -2.89 -25.47 -33.58
CA ALA A 87 -2.00 -25.01 -32.52
C ALA A 87 -0.53 -25.22 -32.88
N LYS A 88 -0.19 -26.39 -33.43
CA LYS A 88 1.17 -26.69 -33.92
C LYS A 88 1.60 -25.67 -34.98
N ASN A 89 0.80 -25.46 -36.02
CA ASN A 89 1.15 -24.55 -37.13
C ASN A 89 1.36 -23.11 -36.64
N ILE A 90 0.56 -22.66 -35.66
CA ILE A 90 0.75 -21.34 -35.03
C ILE A 90 2.12 -21.28 -34.33
N LEU A 91 2.45 -22.27 -33.50
CA LEU A 91 3.74 -22.29 -32.78
C LEU A 91 4.94 -22.44 -33.73
N GLU A 92 4.80 -23.23 -34.79
CA GLU A 92 5.80 -23.45 -35.84
C GLU A 92 6.17 -22.15 -36.54
N LYS A 93 5.17 -21.32 -36.92
CA LYS A 93 5.39 -19.99 -37.50
C LYS A 93 6.31 -19.11 -36.66
N TYR A 94 6.21 -19.19 -35.32
CA TYR A 94 7.07 -18.41 -34.43
C TYR A 94 8.45 -19.04 -34.22
N LEU A 95 8.57 -20.36 -34.32
CA LEU A 95 9.84 -21.09 -34.23
C LEU A 95 10.70 -20.89 -35.49
N ASP A 96 10.11 -21.05 -36.68
CA ASP A 96 10.81 -20.97 -37.97
C ASP A 96 11.42 -19.58 -38.22
N ASN A 97 10.74 -18.54 -37.76
CA ASN A 97 11.23 -17.16 -37.83
C ASN A 97 12.22 -16.81 -36.70
N ASN A 98 12.79 -17.79 -35.99
CA ASN A 98 13.66 -17.60 -34.83
C ASN A 98 13.05 -16.62 -33.79
N PHE A 99 11.74 -16.72 -33.58
CA PHE A 99 10.95 -15.84 -32.72
C PHE A 99 10.93 -14.35 -33.11
N ALA A 100 11.39 -13.98 -34.31
CA ALA A 100 11.43 -12.59 -34.78
C ALA A 100 10.02 -11.99 -34.95
N SER A 101 9.01 -12.82 -35.21
CA SER A 101 7.61 -12.40 -35.33
C SER A 101 6.91 -12.13 -34.00
N ILE A 102 7.55 -12.42 -32.86
CA ILE A 102 7.00 -12.05 -31.55
C ILE A 102 7.11 -10.53 -31.41
N PRO A 103 6.01 -9.81 -31.12
CA PRO A 103 6.08 -8.38 -30.90
C PRO A 103 7.08 -8.04 -29.79
N LYS A 104 7.98 -7.09 -30.08
CA LYS A 104 8.93 -6.54 -29.12
C LYS A 104 8.24 -5.47 -28.28
N PRO A 105 8.78 -5.10 -27.11
CA PRO A 105 8.31 -3.92 -26.41
C PRO A 105 8.38 -2.70 -27.32
N THR A 106 7.27 -1.97 -27.38
CA THR A 106 7.14 -0.77 -28.20
C THR A 106 6.85 0.41 -27.29
N MET A 107 7.51 1.51 -27.58
CA MET A 107 7.18 2.82 -27.04
C MET A 107 6.67 3.68 -28.20
N LEU A 108 5.38 4.04 -28.16
CA LEU A 108 4.74 4.81 -29.23
C LEU A 108 4.45 6.22 -28.74
N GLU A 109 4.98 7.21 -29.48
CA GLU A 109 4.57 8.59 -29.30
C GLU A 109 3.10 8.71 -29.71
N TYR A 110 2.27 9.24 -28.83
CA TYR A 110 0.84 9.31 -29.03
C TYR A 110 0.30 10.70 -28.71
N SER A 111 -0.53 11.22 -29.62
CA SER A 111 -1.31 12.43 -29.43
C SER A 111 -2.75 12.05 -29.17
N TRP A 112 -3.36 12.55 -28.10
CA TRP A 112 -4.76 12.27 -27.72
C TRP A 112 -5.83 12.73 -28.70
N SER A 113 -5.44 13.28 -29.86
CA SER A 113 -6.35 13.76 -30.91
C SER A 113 -7.19 12.66 -31.57
N SER A 114 -6.82 11.37 -31.47
CA SER A 114 -7.60 10.26 -32.05
C SER A 114 -7.63 9.02 -31.15
N GLU A 115 -8.59 8.99 -30.21
CA GLU A 115 -8.83 7.86 -29.30
C GLU A 115 -9.00 6.52 -30.06
N VAL A 116 -9.63 6.54 -31.23
CA VAL A 116 -9.92 5.32 -32.00
C VAL A 116 -8.63 4.68 -32.54
N SER A 117 -7.71 5.48 -33.09
CA SER A 117 -6.45 4.93 -33.62
C SER A 117 -5.57 4.37 -32.52
N PHE A 118 -5.59 4.98 -31.34
CA PHE A 118 -4.88 4.48 -30.16
C PHE A 118 -5.34 3.11 -29.73
N LEU A 119 -6.65 2.96 -29.55
CA LEU A 119 -7.24 1.71 -29.10
C LEU A 119 -6.99 0.60 -30.14
N SER A 120 -7.07 0.91 -31.43
CA SER A 120 -6.72 -0.04 -32.49
C SER A 120 -5.25 -0.47 -32.40
N ALA A 121 -4.32 0.46 -32.19
CA ALA A 121 -2.90 0.14 -32.09
C ALA A 121 -2.59 -0.78 -30.89
N ILE A 122 -3.28 -0.59 -29.76
CA ILE A 122 -3.17 -1.47 -28.59
C ILE A 122 -3.71 -2.87 -28.92
N GLU A 123 -4.88 -2.94 -29.54
CA GLU A 123 -5.51 -4.21 -29.92
C GLU A 123 -4.63 -4.99 -30.92
N ASP A 124 -4.09 -4.33 -31.92
CA ASP A 124 -3.17 -4.90 -32.91
C ASP A 124 -1.86 -5.41 -32.27
N TYR A 125 -1.35 -4.70 -31.25
CA TYR A 125 -0.15 -5.11 -30.52
C TYR A 125 -0.33 -6.41 -29.73
N TYR A 126 -1.47 -6.57 -29.04
CA TYR A 126 -1.72 -7.73 -28.19
C TYR A 126 -2.32 -8.93 -28.95
N MET A 127 -2.85 -8.71 -30.15
CA MET A 127 -3.47 -9.76 -30.96
C MET A 127 -2.56 -10.99 -31.18
N PRO A 128 -1.27 -10.87 -31.54
CA PRO A 128 -0.38 -12.02 -31.73
C PRO A 128 -0.22 -12.87 -30.47
N PHE A 129 -0.18 -12.25 -29.29
CA PHE A 129 -0.06 -12.96 -28.01
C PHE A 129 -1.31 -13.79 -27.70
N SER A 130 -2.50 -13.27 -28.05
CA SER A 130 -3.75 -14.02 -27.88
C SER A 130 -3.75 -15.34 -28.67
N GLU A 131 -3.18 -15.32 -29.89
CA GLU A 131 -3.05 -16.51 -30.74
C GLU A 131 -2.02 -17.50 -30.18
N ILE A 132 -0.90 -17.00 -29.66
CA ILE A 132 0.14 -17.83 -29.02
C ILE A 132 -0.43 -18.52 -27.77
N PHE A 133 -1.06 -17.78 -26.86
CA PHE A 133 -1.58 -18.37 -25.62
C PHE A 133 -2.73 -19.33 -25.87
N LEU A 134 -3.55 -19.08 -26.90
CA LEU A 134 -4.55 -20.05 -27.34
C LEU A 134 -3.89 -21.39 -27.73
N ALA A 135 -2.81 -21.35 -28.51
CA ALA A 135 -2.07 -22.54 -28.90
C ALA A 135 -1.38 -23.24 -27.72
N LEU A 136 -0.80 -22.46 -26.78
CA LEU A 136 -0.18 -23.00 -25.57
C LEU A 136 -1.20 -23.70 -24.67
N ARG A 137 -2.38 -23.10 -24.45
CA ARG A 137 -3.46 -23.73 -23.67
C ARG A 137 -3.90 -25.05 -24.28
N ILE A 138 -4.05 -25.12 -25.61
CA ILE A 138 -4.37 -26.37 -26.32
C ILE A 138 -3.30 -27.43 -26.01
N ALA A 139 -2.01 -27.07 -26.07
CA ALA A 139 -0.92 -27.99 -25.74
C ALA A 139 -0.89 -28.44 -24.27
N ASP A 140 -1.29 -27.58 -23.34
CA ASP A 140 -1.40 -27.93 -21.92
C ASP A 140 -2.63 -28.80 -21.62
N PHE A 141 -3.75 -28.60 -22.32
CA PHE A 141 -4.90 -29.51 -22.22
C PHE A 141 -4.55 -30.92 -22.71
N GLU A 142 -3.70 -31.06 -23.73
CA GLU A 142 -3.20 -32.36 -24.17
C GLU A 142 -2.32 -33.04 -23.11
N LYS A 143 -1.54 -32.27 -22.34
CA LYS A 143 -0.64 -32.82 -21.30
C LYS A 143 -1.41 -33.63 -20.27
N ASN A 144 -2.55 -33.12 -19.81
CA ASN A 144 -3.28 -33.71 -18.71
C ASN A 144 -4.30 -34.77 -19.15
N ALA A 145 -4.53 -34.93 -20.47
CA ALA A 145 -5.52 -35.84 -21.06
C ALA A 145 -6.91 -35.78 -20.39
N SER A 146 -7.26 -34.65 -19.76
CA SER A 146 -8.31 -34.58 -18.74
C SER A 146 -9.70 -34.29 -19.28
N TYR A 147 -9.88 -34.26 -20.60
CA TYR A 147 -11.14 -33.81 -21.19
C TYR A 147 -11.86 -34.92 -21.95
N VAL A 148 -13.16 -35.07 -21.66
CA VAL A 148 -14.07 -36.02 -22.32
C VAL A 148 -14.55 -35.46 -23.67
N LYS A 149 -14.59 -34.12 -23.81
CA LYS A 149 -14.92 -33.39 -25.05
C LYS A 149 -13.99 -32.18 -25.20
N PHE A 150 -13.54 -31.91 -26.43
CA PHE A 150 -12.74 -30.73 -26.74
C PHE A 150 -13.59 -29.46 -26.53
N PRO A 151 -13.16 -28.49 -25.70
CA PRO A 151 -14.02 -27.34 -25.35
C PRO A 151 -14.36 -26.50 -26.59
N GLU A 152 -15.64 -26.11 -26.73
CA GLU A 152 -16.14 -25.37 -27.90
C GLU A 152 -15.44 -24.03 -28.11
N VAL A 153 -14.99 -23.39 -27.02
CA VAL A 153 -14.21 -22.14 -27.01
C VAL A 153 -12.95 -22.24 -27.90
N TYR A 154 -12.37 -23.44 -28.05
CA TYR A 154 -11.16 -23.67 -28.84
C TYR A 154 -11.45 -24.10 -30.29
N LYS A 155 -12.71 -24.33 -30.66
CA LYS A 155 -13.09 -24.85 -31.98
C LYS A 155 -13.16 -23.77 -33.06
N LYS A 156 -13.63 -22.55 -32.73
CA LYS A 156 -13.91 -21.50 -33.74
C LYS A 156 -13.60 -20.06 -33.31
N GLU A 157 -13.46 -19.76 -32.04
CA GLU A 157 -13.25 -18.38 -31.59
C GLU A 157 -11.76 -18.00 -31.55
N LYS A 158 -11.45 -16.81 -32.05
CA LYS A 158 -10.20 -16.12 -31.69
C LYS A 158 -10.30 -15.75 -30.22
N LEU A 159 -9.30 -16.08 -29.42
CA LEU A 159 -9.24 -15.64 -28.02
C LEU A 159 -9.21 -14.11 -28.02
N SER A 160 -10.24 -13.47 -27.47
CA SER A 160 -10.13 -12.04 -27.17
C SER A 160 -8.99 -11.85 -26.17
N TRP A 161 -8.12 -10.87 -26.41
CA TRP A 161 -7.00 -10.53 -25.51
C TRP A 161 -7.47 -10.26 -24.06
N GLY A 162 -8.71 -9.84 -23.86
CA GLY A 162 -9.31 -9.67 -22.52
C GLY A 162 -9.49 -10.98 -21.74
N LYS A 163 -9.31 -12.15 -22.37
CA LYS A 163 -9.37 -13.49 -21.74
C LYS A 163 -7.97 -14.05 -21.41
N ILE A 164 -6.91 -13.26 -21.52
CA ILE A 164 -5.54 -13.64 -21.11
C ILE A 164 -5.47 -13.73 -19.58
N MET A 165 -4.92 -14.83 -19.07
CA MET A 165 -4.82 -15.11 -17.64
C MET A 165 -3.69 -14.32 -16.99
N LYS A 166 -3.75 -14.14 -15.66
CA LYS A 166 -2.72 -13.45 -14.88
C LYS A 166 -1.30 -14.00 -15.15
N GLN A 167 -1.14 -15.31 -15.15
CA GLN A 167 0.15 -15.98 -15.42
C GLN A 167 0.66 -15.76 -16.85
N GLU A 168 -0.24 -15.54 -17.80
CA GLU A 168 0.12 -15.29 -19.20
C GLU A 168 0.61 -13.85 -19.39
N TRP A 169 -0.01 -12.89 -18.70
CA TRP A 169 0.43 -11.49 -18.69
C TRP A 169 1.86 -11.31 -18.19
N GLU A 170 2.35 -12.18 -17.31
CA GLU A 170 3.76 -12.16 -16.87
C GLU A 170 4.75 -12.42 -18.02
N MET A 171 4.32 -13.02 -19.12
CA MET A 171 5.15 -13.31 -20.30
C MET A 171 4.98 -12.30 -21.43
N VAL A 172 4.05 -11.35 -21.29
CA VAL A 172 3.75 -10.35 -22.32
C VAL A 172 4.57 -9.08 -22.04
N PRO A 173 5.20 -8.48 -23.06
CA PRO A 173 5.84 -7.18 -22.92
C PRO A 173 4.81 -6.09 -22.64
N VAL A 174 5.22 -5.09 -21.87
CA VAL A 174 4.38 -3.94 -21.59
C VAL A 174 4.30 -3.03 -22.83
N PHE A 175 3.11 -2.52 -23.11
CA PHE A 175 2.91 -1.49 -24.14
C PHE A 175 2.99 -0.12 -23.46
N VAL A 176 3.89 0.74 -23.95
CA VAL A 176 4.07 2.08 -23.40
C VAL A 176 3.68 3.12 -24.45
N ALA A 177 2.70 3.92 -24.10
CA ALA A 177 2.37 5.12 -24.85
C ALA A 177 2.97 6.30 -24.10
N TRP A 178 3.64 7.19 -24.82
CA TRP A 178 4.23 8.37 -24.22
C TRP A 178 3.86 9.61 -25.01
N GLU A 179 3.72 10.73 -24.31
CA GLU A 179 3.42 12.04 -24.87
C GLU A 179 4.34 13.07 -24.22
N ILE A 180 4.96 13.90 -25.06
CA ILE A 180 5.69 15.09 -24.64
C ILE A 180 4.78 16.28 -24.94
N HIS A 181 4.62 17.18 -23.97
CA HIS A 181 3.70 18.32 -24.09
C HIS A 181 2.24 17.86 -24.18
N CYS A 182 1.63 17.55 -23.04
CA CYS A 182 0.19 17.33 -23.02
C CYS A 182 -0.52 18.64 -23.39
N LEU A 183 -0.94 18.74 -24.65
CA LEU A 183 -1.71 19.88 -25.16
C LEU A 183 -3.16 19.86 -24.65
N LEU A 184 -3.61 18.70 -24.15
CA LEU A 184 -4.95 18.56 -23.59
C LEU A 184 -5.00 19.08 -22.17
N LYS A 185 -6.10 19.75 -21.86
CA LYS A 185 -6.43 20.05 -20.47
C LYS A 185 -6.73 18.72 -19.75
N PRO A 186 -6.40 18.59 -18.45
CA PRO A 186 -6.73 17.41 -17.67
C PRO A 186 -8.21 16.95 -17.78
N SER A 187 -9.15 17.89 -17.96
CA SER A 187 -10.57 17.61 -18.20
C SER A 187 -10.85 16.85 -19.49
N GLU A 188 -10.09 17.11 -20.55
CA GLU A 188 -10.25 16.47 -21.86
C GLU A 188 -9.70 15.04 -21.86
N MET A 189 -8.75 14.76 -20.95
CA MET A 189 -8.17 13.43 -20.76
C MET A 189 -9.10 12.45 -20.05
N LEU A 190 -10.13 12.94 -19.36
CA LEU A 190 -11.05 12.08 -18.61
C LEU A 190 -11.77 11.07 -19.52
N SER A 191 -12.28 11.52 -20.67
CA SER A 191 -12.98 10.65 -21.61
C SER A 191 -12.12 9.45 -22.03
N PRO A 192 -10.93 9.64 -22.63
CA PRO A 192 -10.14 8.50 -23.06
C PRO A 192 -9.61 7.66 -21.88
N LEU A 193 -9.30 8.26 -20.72
CA LEU A 193 -8.94 7.51 -19.51
C LEU A 193 -10.08 6.62 -19.00
N THR A 194 -11.34 7.09 -19.08
CA THR A 194 -12.50 6.26 -18.71
C THR A 194 -12.69 5.09 -19.68
N THR A 195 -12.50 5.31 -20.98
CA THR A 195 -12.54 4.23 -21.98
C THR A 195 -11.45 3.20 -21.72
N ILE A 196 -10.21 3.64 -21.46
CA ILE A 196 -9.09 2.76 -21.15
C ILE A 196 -9.35 1.97 -19.86
N ALA A 197 -9.83 2.64 -18.81
CA ALA A 197 -10.21 2.00 -17.54
C ALA A 197 -11.33 0.96 -17.70
N SER A 198 -12.25 1.17 -18.64
CA SER A 198 -13.36 0.23 -18.91
C SER A 198 -12.88 -1.10 -19.52
N LYS A 199 -11.83 -1.06 -20.34
CA LYS A 199 -11.36 -2.19 -21.15
C LYS A 199 -10.24 -3.02 -20.49
N ILE A 200 -9.69 -2.60 -19.35
CA ILE A 200 -8.64 -3.31 -18.58
C ILE A 200 -7.37 -3.56 -19.43
N PHE A 201 -6.84 -2.49 -20.04
CA PHE A 201 -5.61 -2.61 -20.83
C PHE A 201 -4.36 -2.62 -19.93
N PRO A 202 -3.40 -3.55 -20.10
CA PRO A 202 -2.10 -3.47 -19.44
C PRO A 202 -1.16 -2.49 -20.15
N VAL A 203 -1.63 -1.24 -20.29
CA VAL A 203 -0.94 -0.15 -20.96
C VAL A 203 -0.35 0.80 -19.93
N LYS A 204 0.87 1.27 -20.17
CA LYS A 204 1.49 2.33 -19.37
C LYS A 204 1.48 3.61 -20.19
N LEU A 205 0.81 4.61 -19.66
CA LEU A 205 0.72 5.94 -20.23
C LEU A 205 1.76 6.80 -19.52
N VAL A 206 2.66 7.43 -20.27
CA VAL A 206 3.72 8.27 -19.73
C VAL A 206 3.54 9.68 -20.26
N MET A 207 3.32 10.63 -19.37
CA MET A 207 3.17 12.05 -19.69
C MET A 207 4.40 12.79 -19.19
N ILE A 208 5.08 13.49 -20.10
CA ILE A 208 6.25 14.30 -19.78
C ILE A 208 5.89 15.77 -19.90
N GLU A 209 5.99 16.48 -18.77
CA GLU A 209 5.77 17.93 -18.67
C GLU A 209 7.10 18.68 -18.57
N ASN A 210 7.31 19.61 -19.51
CA ASN A 210 8.51 20.46 -19.54
C ASN A 210 8.22 21.89 -19.09
N GLU A 211 6.98 22.35 -19.26
CA GLU A 211 6.58 23.76 -19.05
C GLU A 211 5.57 23.86 -17.92
N LEU A 212 5.58 24.99 -17.21
CA LEU A 212 4.56 25.29 -16.22
C LEU A 212 3.29 25.82 -16.92
N PRO A 213 2.09 25.46 -16.44
CA PRO A 213 0.80 25.85 -17.03
C PRO A 213 0.44 27.29 -16.63
N ILE A 214 1.29 28.24 -16.97
CA ILE A 214 1.09 29.66 -16.68
C ILE A 214 0.50 30.30 -17.94
N PRO A 215 -0.73 30.85 -17.88
CA PRO A 215 -1.32 31.53 -19.03
C PRO A 215 -0.59 32.84 -19.34
N ASP A 216 -0.65 33.30 -20.59
CA ASP A 216 -0.13 34.62 -20.94
C ASP A 216 -1.02 35.74 -20.35
N ILE A 217 -0.40 36.85 -19.96
CA ILE A 217 -1.03 37.97 -19.24
C ILE A 217 -2.00 38.77 -20.11
N SER A 218 -2.00 38.54 -21.43
CA SER A 218 -2.95 39.15 -22.36
C SER A 218 -4.42 38.78 -22.09
N LEU A 219 -4.65 37.75 -21.26
CA LEU A 219 -5.98 37.33 -20.82
C LEU A 219 -6.51 38.21 -19.68
N ASP A 220 -7.84 38.38 -19.62
CA ASP A 220 -8.48 39.00 -18.47
C ASP A 220 -8.24 38.13 -17.22
N GLU A 221 -7.45 38.65 -16.27
CA GLU A 221 -7.08 37.93 -15.06
C GLU A 221 -8.31 37.48 -14.26
N GLU A 222 -9.39 38.28 -14.24
CA GLU A 222 -10.57 37.98 -13.44
C GLU A 222 -11.41 36.87 -14.08
N GLU A 223 -11.55 36.90 -15.41
CA GLU A 223 -12.22 35.83 -16.17
C GLU A 223 -11.45 34.51 -16.07
N TYR A 224 -10.12 34.56 -16.19
CA TYR A 224 -9.28 33.37 -16.04
C TYR A 224 -9.44 32.75 -14.64
N ILE A 225 -9.35 33.55 -13.58
CA ILE A 225 -9.51 33.06 -12.19
C ILE A 225 -10.93 32.52 -11.97
N ALA A 226 -11.96 33.14 -12.52
CA ALA A 226 -13.33 32.68 -12.40
C ALA A 226 -13.60 31.35 -13.14
N SER A 227 -12.90 31.11 -14.26
CA SER A 227 -13.00 29.87 -15.04
C SER A 227 -12.09 28.74 -14.51
N MET A 228 -11.24 29.03 -13.53
CA MET A 228 -10.30 28.09 -12.96
C MET A 228 -11.01 26.95 -12.22
N LEU A 229 -10.89 25.74 -12.75
CA LEU A 229 -11.44 24.51 -12.17
C LEU A 229 -10.29 23.58 -11.75
N PRO A 230 -10.30 23.07 -10.50
CA PRO A 230 -9.31 22.12 -10.02
C PRO A 230 -9.53 20.77 -10.72
N THR A 231 -8.95 20.64 -11.90
CA THR A 231 -9.06 19.47 -12.79
C THR A 231 -7.81 18.61 -12.73
N ASP A 232 -6.97 18.74 -11.69
CA ASP A 232 -5.71 18.02 -11.65
C ASP A 232 -5.92 16.49 -11.65
N LEU A 233 -5.12 15.79 -12.49
CA LEU A 233 -5.20 14.34 -12.67
C LEU A 233 -4.97 13.58 -11.36
N ALA A 234 -4.22 14.15 -10.41
CA ALA A 234 -4.02 13.57 -9.09
C ALA A 234 -5.33 13.40 -8.31
N LEU A 235 -6.33 14.25 -8.58
CA LEU A 235 -7.65 14.17 -7.96
C LEU A 235 -8.62 13.32 -8.79
N LEU A 236 -8.50 13.38 -10.11
CA LEU A 236 -9.46 12.75 -11.02
C LEU A 236 -9.22 11.24 -11.20
N VAL A 237 -7.97 10.85 -11.41
CA VAL A 237 -7.61 9.47 -11.78
C VAL A 237 -7.89 8.48 -10.65
N PRO A 238 -7.63 8.78 -9.36
CA PRO A 238 -8.00 7.89 -8.27
C PRO A 238 -9.51 7.59 -8.21
N GLY A 239 -10.36 8.53 -8.66
CA GLY A 239 -11.80 8.34 -8.78
C GLY A 239 -12.22 7.23 -9.74
N LEU A 240 -11.37 6.88 -10.72
CA LEU A 240 -11.60 5.77 -11.65
C LEU A 240 -11.35 4.40 -11.01
N GLN A 241 -10.59 4.34 -9.91
CA GLN A 241 -10.24 3.15 -9.12
C GLN A 241 -9.61 1.96 -9.87
N LYS A 242 -9.31 2.10 -11.17
CA LYS A 242 -8.75 1.04 -12.01
C LYS A 242 -7.38 1.35 -12.60
N ILE A 243 -6.94 2.60 -12.51
CA ILE A 243 -5.67 3.07 -13.07
C ILE A 243 -4.70 3.31 -11.92
N HIS A 244 -3.52 2.70 -11.98
CA HIS A 244 -2.41 3.04 -11.10
C HIS A 244 -1.88 4.42 -11.52
N TYR A 245 -2.01 5.42 -10.65
CA TYR A 245 -1.51 6.76 -10.91
C TYR A 245 -0.21 6.99 -10.18
N PHE A 246 0.77 7.59 -10.85
CA PHE A 246 2.01 8.04 -10.26
C PHE A 246 2.39 9.39 -10.83
N GLN A 247 2.73 10.32 -9.94
CA GLN A 247 3.34 11.59 -10.33
C GLN A 247 4.55 11.90 -9.47
N ALA A 248 5.55 12.51 -10.07
CA ALA A 248 6.75 13.00 -9.40
C ALA A 248 7.53 13.93 -10.35
N PRO A 249 8.38 14.82 -9.83
CA PRO A 249 9.39 15.44 -10.67
C PRO A 249 10.48 14.42 -11.05
N ALA A 250 11.20 14.68 -12.13
CA ALA A 250 12.17 13.76 -12.72
C ALA A 250 13.49 13.73 -11.93
N GLU A 251 13.50 13.07 -10.79
CA GLU A 251 14.70 12.87 -9.98
C GLU A 251 15.47 11.62 -10.44
N LEU A 252 16.17 11.73 -11.57
CA LEU A 252 16.82 10.59 -12.24
C LEU A 252 17.95 9.95 -11.43
N GLU A 253 18.56 10.69 -10.51
CA GLU A 253 19.60 10.20 -9.59
C GLU A 253 19.01 9.58 -8.32
N ASN A 254 17.74 9.87 -8.02
CA ASN A 254 17.08 9.30 -6.87
C ASN A 254 16.73 7.83 -7.16
N ARG A 255 17.34 6.94 -6.39
CA ARG A 255 17.09 5.50 -6.48
C ARG A 255 15.61 5.15 -6.30
N LEU A 256 14.90 5.84 -5.41
CA LEU A 256 13.47 5.62 -5.17
C LEU A 256 12.65 5.86 -6.44
N PHE A 257 13.01 6.87 -7.23
CA PHE A 257 12.33 7.20 -8.48
C PHE A 257 12.50 6.06 -9.50
N GLY A 258 13.74 5.63 -9.72
CA GLY A 258 14.04 4.52 -10.62
C GLY A 258 13.35 3.21 -10.20
N ASP A 259 13.41 2.87 -8.92
CA ASP A 259 12.78 1.65 -8.37
C ASP A 259 11.25 1.70 -8.52
N LYS A 260 10.62 2.87 -8.32
CA LYS A 260 9.18 3.06 -8.51
C LYS A 260 8.75 2.95 -9.97
N ILE A 261 9.45 3.61 -10.90
CA ILE A 261 9.16 3.48 -12.34
C ILE A 261 9.27 2.02 -12.76
N LYS A 262 10.31 1.31 -12.32
CA LYS A 262 10.47 -0.13 -12.57
C LYS A 262 9.30 -0.96 -12.02
N GLN A 263 8.86 -0.68 -10.80
CA GLN A 263 7.71 -1.35 -10.18
C GLN A 263 6.43 -1.13 -11.00
N ILE A 264 6.16 0.10 -11.44
CA ILE A 264 4.94 0.45 -12.19
C ILE A 264 4.95 -0.19 -13.59
N LEU A 265 6.09 -0.14 -14.29
CA LEU A 265 6.25 -0.74 -15.62
C LEU A 265 6.09 -2.27 -15.58
N SER A 266 6.59 -2.91 -14.51
CA SER A 266 6.47 -4.36 -14.32
C SER A 266 5.10 -4.78 -13.79
N GLY A 267 4.36 -3.85 -13.16
CA GLY A 267 3.05 -4.09 -12.57
C GLY A 267 1.98 -4.43 -13.60
N MET A 268 0.99 -5.21 -13.19
CA MET A 268 -0.17 -5.52 -14.04
C MET A 268 -1.16 -4.36 -14.09
N GLY A 269 -1.92 -4.28 -15.18
CA GLY A 269 -2.98 -3.29 -15.36
C GLY A 269 -2.52 -1.96 -15.96
N THR A 270 -3.46 -1.03 -16.10
CA THR A 270 -3.20 0.29 -16.65
C THR A 270 -2.48 1.15 -15.63
N ALA A 271 -1.42 1.85 -16.04
CA ALA A 271 -0.82 2.89 -15.22
C ALA A 271 -0.70 4.20 -15.99
N LEU A 272 -0.81 5.32 -15.27
CA LEU A 272 -0.55 6.66 -15.76
C LEU A 272 0.58 7.26 -14.93
N ILE A 273 1.68 7.56 -15.60
CA ILE A 273 2.90 8.13 -15.04
C ILE A 273 3.00 9.56 -15.55
N ARG A 274 2.87 10.55 -14.65
CA ARG A 274 3.03 11.96 -14.96
C ARG A 274 4.35 12.45 -14.38
N VAL A 275 5.26 12.91 -15.23
CA VAL A 275 6.58 13.33 -14.77
C VAL A 275 6.90 14.73 -15.25
N TYR A 276 7.40 15.53 -14.33
CA TYR A 276 7.87 16.88 -14.62
C TYR A 276 9.39 16.90 -14.77
N THR A 277 9.87 17.20 -15.97
CA THR A 277 11.31 17.26 -16.31
C THR A 277 11.85 18.68 -16.34
N GLY A 278 10.98 19.70 -16.41
CA GLY A 278 11.38 21.10 -16.48
C GLY A 278 12.09 21.49 -17.78
N ASN A 279 12.50 22.75 -17.87
CA ASN A 279 13.32 23.23 -18.97
C ASN A 279 14.79 22.93 -18.67
N LEU A 280 15.37 21.93 -19.35
CA LEU A 280 16.67 21.31 -19.09
C LEU A 280 17.91 22.23 -19.32
N GLN A 281 17.73 23.55 -19.44
CA GLN A 281 18.79 24.47 -19.84
C GLN A 281 19.69 24.97 -18.70
N GLU A 282 19.31 24.88 -17.42
CA GLU A 282 20.18 25.26 -16.28
C GLU A 282 20.06 24.30 -15.08
N ASN A 283 21.20 24.07 -14.39
CA ASN A 283 21.43 23.24 -13.18
C ASN A 283 20.32 22.24 -12.79
N GLN A 284 20.43 21.02 -13.32
CA GLN A 284 19.40 19.97 -13.35
C GLN A 284 18.97 19.41 -11.98
N GLU A 285 19.81 19.50 -10.94
CA GLU A 285 19.57 18.76 -9.68
C GLU A 285 18.61 19.49 -8.71
N ASN A 286 18.60 20.82 -8.70
CA ASN A 286 17.73 21.59 -7.77
C ASN A 286 16.32 21.86 -8.31
N TYR A 287 16.09 21.69 -9.61
CA TYR A 287 14.83 22.07 -10.24
C TYR A 287 13.69 21.10 -9.90
N ALA A 288 13.94 19.80 -10.09
CA ALA A 288 12.99 18.74 -9.78
C ALA A 288 12.61 18.76 -8.29
N TYR A 289 13.62 18.86 -7.43
CA TYR A 289 13.43 18.96 -5.98
C TYR A 289 12.57 20.16 -5.58
N ARG A 290 12.86 21.36 -6.10
CA ARG A 290 12.06 22.57 -5.82
C ARG A 290 10.64 22.49 -6.36
N ALA A 291 10.42 21.81 -7.48
CA ALA A 291 9.08 21.58 -8.02
C ALA A 291 8.21 20.70 -7.09
N ALA A 292 8.82 19.75 -6.38
CA ALA A 292 8.15 18.99 -5.31
C ALA A 292 7.89 19.86 -4.07
N LEU A 293 8.87 20.67 -3.64
CA LEU A 293 8.73 21.56 -2.48
C LEU A 293 7.59 22.58 -2.65
N CYS A 294 7.50 23.18 -3.83
CA CYS A 294 6.48 24.17 -4.16
C CYS A 294 5.13 23.54 -4.56
N ARG A 295 4.97 22.23 -4.33
CA ARG A 295 3.76 21.43 -4.60
C ARG A 295 3.23 21.58 -6.03
N TYR A 296 4.09 21.86 -7.02
CA TYR A 296 3.67 21.87 -8.43
C TYR A 296 3.28 20.47 -8.88
N LEU A 297 4.23 19.53 -8.79
CA LEU A 297 4.02 18.10 -9.05
C LEU A 297 4.66 17.27 -7.92
N PRO A 298 4.08 17.30 -6.70
CA PRO A 298 4.62 16.54 -5.57
C PRO A 298 4.53 15.04 -5.83
N TRP A 299 5.35 14.27 -5.14
CA TRP A 299 5.31 12.81 -5.22
C TRP A 299 3.95 12.29 -4.75
N PHE A 300 3.22 11.62 -5.63
CA PHE A 300 1.95 10.99 -5.28
C PHE A 300 1.77 9.71 -6.06
N GLU A 301 1.51 8.63 -5.34
CA GLU A 301 1.22 7.31 -5.90
C GLU A 301 -0.16 6.86 -5.43
N TYR A 302 -1.02 6.46 -6.36
CA TYR A 302 -2.27 5.76 -6.10
C TYR A 302 -2.24 4.41 -6.81
N ASN A 303 -2.17 3.31 -6.04
CA ASN A 303 -2.18 1.95 -6.57
C ASN A 303 -3.47 1.22 -6.15
N PRO A 304 -4.46 1.06 -7.04
CA PRO A 304 -5.74 0.42 -6.72
C PRO A 304 -5.64 -1.08 -6.41
N HIS A 305 -4.50 -1.70 -6.69
CA HIS A 305 -4.27 -3.12 -6.44
C HIS A 305 -3.52 -3.40 -5.14
N ARG A 306 -3.12 -2.35 -4.40
CA ARG A 306 -2.33 -2.49 -3.18
C ARG A 306 -3.18 -2.98 -2.00
N ASP A 307 -4.36 -2.41 -1.82
CA ASP A 307 -5.27 -2.73 -0.71
C ASP A 307 -6.73 -2.52 -1.13
N PHE A 308 -7.67 -2.87 -0.26
CA PHE A 308 -9.09 -2.56 -0.44
C PHE A 308 -9.43 -1.15 0.07
N SER A 309 -8.70 -0.65 1.08
CA SER A 309 -8.87 0.70 1.62
C SER A 309 -8.25 1.75 0.70
N PHE A 310 -9.04 2.75 0.31
CA PHE A 310 -8.58 3.85 -0.55
C PHE A 310 -7.35 4.57 0.01
N THR A 311 -7.31 4.83 1.32
CA THR A 311 -6.18 5.47 1.98
C THR A 311 -4.92 4.61 1.93
N ALA A 312 -5.04 3.28 2.10
CA ALA A 312 -3.91 2.37 2.03
C ALA A 312 -3.35 2.23 0.59
N CYS A 313 -4.16 2.52 -0.43
CA CYS A 313 -3.75 2.58 -1.83
C CYS A 313 -2.89 3.81 -2.17
N ILE A 314 -2.83 4.81 -1.28
CA ILE A 314 -2.12 6.07 -1.51
C ILE A 314 -0.76 6.08 -0.81
N SER A 315 0.23 6.74 -1.42
CA SER A 315 1.55 6.97 -0.85
C SER A 315 2.10 8.35 -1.22
N LEU A 316 2.64 9.06 -0.22
CA LEU A 316 3.27 10.39 -0.35
C LEU A 316 4.77 10.39 0.04
N ASP A 317 5.37 9.22 0.25
CA ASP A 317 6.70 9.03 0.87
C ASP A 317 7.87 9.75 0.18
N GLY A 318 7.73 10.16 -1.09
CA GLY A 318 8.78 10.85 -1.83
C GLY A 318 8.89 12.36 -1.55
N ASN A 319 8.00 12.93 -0.74
CA ASN A 319 8.02 14.37 -0.44
C ASN A 319 8.75 14.66 0.87
N SER A 320 9.49 15.76 0.92
CA SER A 320 9.91 16.37 2.17
C SER A 320 8.77 17.20 2.79
N HIS A 321 8.87 17.42 4.11
CA HIS A 321 7.90 18.19 4.90
C HIS A 321 6.45 17.76 4.64
N ILE A 322 6.17 16.46 4.81
CA ILE A 322 4.88 15.86 4.42
C ILE A 322 3.72 16.48 5.19
N ASP A 323 3.92 16.91 6.44
CA ASP A 323 2.87 17.50 7.28
C ASP A 323 2.58 18.96 6.93
N ASP A 324 3.56 19.68 6.36
CA ASP A 324 3.44 21.10 6.02
C ASP A 324 2.80 21.30 4.64
N ILE A 325 2.13 22.44 4.45
CA ILE A 325 1.56 22.81 3.15
C ILE A 325 2.67 22.99 2.12
N TRP A 326 3.71 23.74 2.49
CA TRP A 326 4.82 24.11 1.63
C TRP A 326 6.12 23.48 2.13
N GLY A 327 6.98 23.09 1.19
CA GLY A 327 8.33 22.64 1.51
C GLY A 327 9.25 23.80 1.86
N LYS A 328 10.31 23.49 2.62
CA LYS A 328 11.39 24.43 2.93
C LYS A 328 12.61 24.10 2.09
N ASP A 329 13.28 25.13 1.61
CA ASP A 329 14.54 25.03 0.91
C ASP A 329 15.62 25.82 1.62
N VAL A 330 16.85 25.33 1.52
CA VAL A 330 18.02 26.03 2.05
C VAL A 330 18.59 26.87 0.92
N LEU A 331 18.39 28.17 1.04
CA LEU A 331 18.78 29.12 0.03
C LEU A 331 20.06 29.85 0.51
N GLY A 332 21.17 29.68 -0.22
CA GLY A 332 22.49 30.27 0.06
C GLY A 332 23.62 29.23 0.23
N GLU A 333 24.89 29.67 0.15
CA GLU A 333 26.07 28.83 0.39
C GLU A 333 26.80 29.22 1.69
N GLY A 334 27.17 28.24 2.52
CA GLY A 334 28.00 28.46 3.70
C GLY A 334 27.27 29.10 4.90
N GLN A 335 27.89 30.07 5.57
CA GLN A 335 27.39 30.70 6.81
C GLN A 335 26.11 31.55 6.63
N PHE A 336 25.69 31.84 5.40
CA PHE A 336 24.51 32.66 5.07
C PHE A 336 23.35 31.82 4.54
N SER A 337 23.34 30.51 4.77
CA SER A 337 22.24 29.63 4.40
C SER A 337 21.01 29.93 5.26
N GLU A 338 19.93 30.42 4.65
CA GLU A 338 18.65 30.59 5.31
C GLU A 338 17.65 29.54 4.80
N GLU A 339 17.01 28.85 5.75
CA GLU A 339 15.88 27.96 5.44
C GLU A 339 14.63 28.82 5.22
N ARG A 340 14.03 28.71 4.04
CA ARG A 340 12.83 29.46 3.67
C ARG A 340 11.78 28.57 3.06
N VAL A 341 10.52 28.92 3.32
CA VAL A 341 9.36 28.29 2.67
C VAL A 341 9.34 28.69 1.20
N ILE A 342 9.13 27.71 0.31
CA ILE A 342 9.00 27.97 -1.14
C ILE A 342 7.56 27.69 -1.57
N THR A 343 6.85 28.75 -1.99
CA THR A 343 5.55 28.61 -2.67
C THR A 343 5.72 28.44 -4.18
N PHE A 344 4.64 28.09 -4.88
CA PHE A 344 4.65 28.00 -6.34
C PHE A 344 5.07 29.33 -7.00
N ALA A 345 4.60 30.47 -6.51
CA ALA A 345 5.00 31.78 -7.02
C ALA A 345 6.49 32.08 -6.79
N ASP A 346 7.07 31.65 -5.66
CA ASP A 346 8.51 31.78 -5.41
C ASP A 346 9.32 30.95 -6.40
N PHE A 347 8.91 29.70 -6.63
CA PHE A 347 9.53 28.83 -7.62
C PHE A 347 9.51 29.46 -9.01
N VAL A 348 8.35 29.95 -9.46
CA VAL A 348 8.19 30.62 -10.76
C VAL A 348 9.06 31.88 -10.86
N CYS A 349 9.16 32.65 -9.78
CA CYS A 349 10.00 33.85 -9.72
C CYS A 349 11.48 33.53 -9.94
N GLN A 350 11.96 32.42 -9.37
CA GLN A 350 13.35 31.96 -9.52
C GLN A 350 13.68 31.53 -10.95
N GLN A 351 12.70 31.04 -11.71
CA GLN A 351 12.93 30.57 -13.08
C GLN A 351 13.06 31.68 -14.12
N GLY A 352 12.69 32.93 -13.79
CA GLY A 352 12.90 34.11 -14.64
C GLY A 352 12.06 34.22 -15.92
N PHE A 353 11.57 33.12 -16.48
CA PHE A 353 10.83 33.12 -17.76
C PHE A 353 9.46 33.82 -17.68
N ALA A 354 8.81 33.79 -16.50
CA ALA A 354 7.51 34.42 -16.25
C ALA A 354 7.63 35.84 -15.69
N SER A 355 8.70 36.57 -16.01
CA SER A 355 9.00 37.91 -15.47
C SER A 355 7.84 38.91 -15.59
N ARG A 356 7.00 38.80 -16.63
CA ARG A 356 5.82 39.65 -16.81
C ARG A 356 4.78 39.50 -15.70
N HIS A 357 4.72 38.36 -15.02
CA HIS A 357 3.79 38.12 -13.91
C HIS A 357 4.26 38.72 -12.59
N PHE A 358 5.38 39.46 -12.60
CA PHE A 358 5.95 40.07 -11.40
C PHE A 358 6.10 41.57 -11.60
N SER A 359 5.65 42.33 -10.61
CA SER A 359 5.80 43.79 -10.55
C SER A 359 6.68 44.21 -9.37
N GLU A 360 7.34 45.35 -9.46
CA GLU A 360 8.06 45.91 -8.32
C GLU A 360 7.10 46.65 -7.36
N PRO A 361 7.29 46.55 -6.03
CA PRO A 361 6.54 47.32 -5.06
C PRO A 361 6.74 48.81 -5.26
N SER A 362 5.63 49.54 -5.39
CA SER A 362 5.64 50.99 -5.51
C SER A 362 5.60 51.67 -4.14
N ALA A 363 6.31 52.79 -3.98
CA ALA A 363 6.35 53.55 -2.73
C ALA A 363 4.98 54.16 -2.32
N GLN A 364 3.96 54.07 -3.18
CA GLN A 364 2.61 54.62 -2.98
C GLN A 364 1.58 53.54 -2.54
N GLU A 365 2.01 52.30 -2.37
CA GLU A 365 1.15 51.21 -1.88
C GLU A 365 0.66 51.49 -0.46
N ARG A 366 -0.67 51.59 -0.30
CA ARG A 366 -1.32 51.73 1.02
C ARG A 366 -1.39 50.41 1.80
N LYS A 367 -1.20 49.28 1.12
CA LYS A 367 -1.24 47.93 1.70
C LYS A 367 0.13 47.56 2.25
N ARG A 368 0.20 46.62 3.20
CA ARG A 368 1.46 46.15 3.77
C ARG A 368 1.98 44.91 3.02
N PRO A 369 3.29 44.80 2.74
CA PRO A 369 3.87 43.58 2.18
C PRO A 369 3.76 42.43 3.19
N MET A 370 3.48 41.23 2.69
CA MET A 370 3.41 39.99 3.47
C MET A 370 3.99 38.84 2.65
N ASP A 371 4.65 37.89 3.31
CA ASP A 371 5.17 36.71 2.64
C ASP A 371 4.05 35.93 1.93
N MET A 372 4.35 35.37 0.76
CA MET A 372 3.36 34.68 -0.06
C MET A 372 2.71 33.50 0.69
N ALA A 373 3.48 32.74 1.48
CA ALA A 373 2.93 31.62 2.24
C ALA A 373 1.94 32.09 3.32
N GLU A 374 2.33 33.09 4.11
CA GLU A 374 1.48 33.70 5.15
C GLU A 374 0.22 34.34 4.56
N TYR A 375 0.36 35.01 3.41
CA TYR A 375 -0.76 35.65 2.72
C TYR A 375 -1.83 34.64 2.29
N LEU A 376 -1.43 33.44 1.87
CA LEU A 376 -2.35 32.38 1.46
C LEU A 376 -3.12 31.76 2.62
N GLU A 377 -2.58 31.79 3.84
CA GLU A 377 -3.25 31.30 5.05
C GLU A 377 -4.33 32.27 5.57
N LEU A 378 -4.23 33.56 5.22
CA LEU A 378 -5.24 34.54 5.61
C LEU A 378 -6.59 34.28 4.95
N GLU A 379 -7.65 34.53 5.72
CA GLU A 379 -9.02 34.64 5.21
C GLU A 379 -9.14 35.80 4.21
N THR A 380 -10.07 35.66 3.26
CA THR A 380 -10.27 36.61 2.15
C THR A 380 -10.50 38.05 2.61
N TRP A 381 -11.21 38.25 3.73
CA TRP A 381 -11.44 39.58 4.31
C TRP A 381 -10.16 40.24 4.82
N ASN A 382 -9.25 39.47 5.42
CA ASN A 382 -8.02 40.01 6.00
C ASN A 382 -6.99 40.37 4.91
N ARG A 383 -7.06 39.74 3.75
CA ARG A 383 -6.19 40.00 2.60
C ARG A 383 -6.31 41.42 2.04
N GLN A 384 -7.37 42.18 2.35
CA GLN A 384 -7.55 43.54 1.84
C GLN A 384 -6.47 44.53 2.29
N HIS A 385 -5.84 44.28 3.45
CA HIS A 385 -4.81 45.14 4.04
C HIS A 385 -3.39 44.79 3.61
N TYR A 386 -3.20 43.65 2.96
CA TYR A 386 -1.90 43.10 2.61
C TYR A 386 -1.76 42.85 1.11
N TYR A 387 -0.52 42.75 0.64
CA TYR A 387 -0.21 42.20 -0.68
C TYR A 387 0.90 41.16 -0.55
N PRO A 388 0.82 40.07 -1.34
CA PRO A 388 1.83 39.03 -1.31
C PRO A 388 3.14 39.54 -1.92
N VAL A 389 4.26 39.16 -1.33
CA VAL A 389 5.59 39.36 -1.89
C VAL A 389 6.33 38.04 -1.98
N VAL A 390 7.06 37.86 -3.09
CA VAL A 390 8.01 36.78 -3.28
C VAL A 390 9.43 37.35 -3.25
N LYS A 391 10.38 36.59 -2.70
CA LYS A 391 11.78 37.02 -2.60
C LYS A 391 12.68 36.03 -3.33
N ASP A 392 13.51 36.56 -4.20
CA ASP A 392 14.66 35.85 -4.74
C ASP A 392 15.92 36.30 -3.96
N LEU A 393 16.85 35.37 -3.70
CA LEU A 393 17.91 35.45 -2.69
C LEU A 393 18.74 36.75 -2.68
N SER A 394 18.87 37.39 -3.85
CA SER A 394 19.62 38.63 -4.07
C SER A 394 18.79 39.79 -4.59
N SER A 395 17.47 39.60 -4.72
CA SER A 395 16.57 40.49 -5.45
C SER A 395 15.65 41.26 -4.52
N LYS A 396 15.22 42.45 -4.96
CA LYS A 396 14.14 43.20 -4.30
C LYS A 396 12.87 42.33 -4.24
N PRO A 397 12.02 42.50 -3.19
CA PRO A 397 10.74 41.83 -3.15
C PRO A 397 9.94 42.15 -4.43
N LYS A 398 9.31 41.13 -5.01
CA LYS A 398 8.44 41.26 -6.18
C LYS A 398 7.01 40.91 -5.82
N ILE A 399 6.05 41.55 -6.47
CA ILE A 399 4.62 41.29 -6.30
C ILE A 399 4.17 40.34 -7.41
N PRO A 400 3.69 39.12 -7.09
CA PRO A 400 3.14 38.21 -8.08
C PRO A 400 1.76 38.69 -8.59
N SER A 401 1.43 38.38 -9.84
CA SER A 401 0.12 38.67 -10.43
C SER A 401 -1.00 37.85 -9.76
N LYS A 402 -2.27 38.27 -9.92
CA LYS A 402 -3.41 37.58 -9.30
C LYS A 402 -3.50 36.11 -9.75
N ILE A 403 -3.10 35.83 -11.00
CA ILE A 403 -3.05 34.49 -11.58
C ILE A 403 -2.09 33.59 -10.80
N LEU A 404 -0.87 34.06 -10.52
CA LEU A 404 0.11 33.27 -9.75
C LEU A 404 -0.32 33.04 -8.31
N VAL A 405 -1.02 34.02 -7.71
CA VAL A 405 -1.63 33.87 -6.38
C VAL A 405 -2.69 32.78 -6.40
N ALA A 406 -3.57 32.77 -7.41
CA ALA A 406 -4.60 31.76 -7.57
C ALA A 406 -4.02 30.35 -7.82
N LEU A 407 -3.02 30.23 -8.71
CA LEU A 407 -2.32 28.96 -8.96
C LEU A 407 -1.62 28.43 -7.69
N SER A 408 -0.98 29.29 -6.92
CA SER A 408 -0.36 28.89 -5.65
C SER A 408 -1.40 28.41 -4.63
N ALA A 409 -2.53 29.11 -4.53
CA ALA A 409 -3.64 28.69 -3.66
C ALA A 409 -4.22 27.33 -4.09
N GLU A 410 -4.35 27.09 -5.39
CA GLU A 410 -4.81 25.80 -5.93
C GLU A 410 -3.85 24.66 -5.55
N ARG A 411 -2.53 24.84 -5.75
CA ARG A 411 -1.53 23.81 -5.40
C ARG A 411 -1.56 23.47 -3.91
N ALA A 412 -1.68 24.46 -3.03
CA ALA A 412 -1.87 24.24 -1.60
C ALA A 412 -3.13 23.42 -1.29
N LYS A 413 -4.26 23.74 -1.95
CA LYS A 413 -5.54 23.04 -1.75
C LYS A 413 -5.48 21.59 -2.26
N ILE A 414 -4.87 21.35 -3.42
CA ILE A 414 -4.64 19.99 -3.95
C ILE A 414 -3.79 19.21 -2.96
N TRP A 415 -2.67 19.76 -2.51
CA TRP A 415 -1.78 19.09 -1.55
C TRP A 415 -2.51 18.71 -0.26
N LYS A 416 -3.29 19.62 0.32
CA LYS A 416 -4.09 19.34 1.52
C LYS A 416 -5.10 18.21 1.29
N THR A 417 -5.69 18.16 0.10
CA THR A 417 -6.60 17.07 -0.29
C THR A 417 -5.87 15.74 -0.37
N LEU A 418 -4.67 15.71 -0.95
CA LEU A 418 -3.83 14.50 -1.02
C LEU A 418 -3.38 14.03 0.38
N GLN A 419 -2.99 14.94 1.27
CA GLN A 419 -2.67 14.64 2.67
C GLN A 419 -3.86 13.98 3.38
N ASN A 420 -5.07 14.53 3.19
CA ASN A 420 -6.30 13.97 3.76
C ASN A 420 -6.59 12.56 3.22
N TRP A 421 -6.43 12.35 1.91
CA TRP A 421 -6.65 11.04 1.30
C TRP A 421 -5.65 9.98 1.75
N ALA A 422 -4.38 10.38 1.92
CA ALA A 422 -3.31 9.57 2.49
C ALA A 422 -3.45 9.33 4.00
N GLY A 423 -4.39 10.01 4.67
CA GLY A 423 -4.64 9.85 6.10
C GLY A 423 -3.59 10.50 7.00
N ILE A 424 -2.79 11.44 6.47
CA ILE A 424 -1.81 12.22 7.23
C ILE A 424 -2.53 13.29 8.03
N ASP A 425 -3.30 14.15 7.34
CA ASP A 425 -4.15 15.14 7.99
C ASP A 425 -5.57 14.60 8.14
N ARG A 426 -6.07 14.56 9.38
CA ARG A 426 -7.34 13.94 9.71
C ARG A 426 -8.11 14.81 10.70
N PRO A 427 -8.56 16.00 10.29
CA PRO A 427 -9.08 17.01 11.21
C PRO A 427 -10.27 16.51 12.04
N LEU A 428 -11.16 15.70 11.44
CA LEU A 428 -12.29 15.10 12.16
C LEU A 428 -11.87 14.04 13.17
N TRP A 429 -10.81 13.28 12.87
CA TRP A 429 -10.27 12.29 13.81
C TRP A 429 -9.56 13.00 14.95
N ASP A 430 -8.75 14.01 14.65
CA ASP A 430 -8.02 14.79 15.65
C ASP A 430 -8.97 15.51 16.61
N GLN A 431 -10.05 16.10 16.07
CA GLN A 431 -11.10 16.69 16.89
C GLN A 431 -11.74 15.67 17.84
N LYS A 432 -12.08 14.48 17.36
CA LYS A 432 -12.66 13.41 18.20
C LYS A 432 -11.68 12.87 19.22
N VAL A 433 -10.41 12.73 18.86
CA VAL A 433 -9.34 12.32 19.77
C VAL A 433 -9.17 13.36 20.86
N GLU A 434 -9.22 14.65 20.54
CA GLU A 434 -9.12 15.72 21.53
C GLU A 434 -10.36 15.80 22.42
N GLU A 435 -11.55 15.62 21.84
CA GLU A 435 -12.81 15.51 22.60
C GLU A 435 -12.76 14.35 23.61
N LEU A 436 -12.35 13.15 23.17
CA LEU A 436 -12.16 11.99 24.03
C LEU A 436 -11.09 12.25 25.11
N LYS A 437 -9.94 12.84 24.76
CA LYS A 437 -8.91 13.19 25.74
C LYS A 437 -9.45 14.16 26.78
N SER A 438 -10.27 15.12 26.37
CA SER A 438 -10.89 16.09 27.29
C SER A 438 -11.89 15.41 28.23
N SER A 439 -12.73 14.50 27.73
CA SER A 439 -13.68 13.75 28.58
C SER A 439 -12.96 12.82 29.56
N PHE A 440 -11.93 12.10 29.11
CA PHE A 440 -11.10 11.27 29.97
C PHE A 440 -10.37 12.07 31.05
N LYS A 441 -9.89 13.28 30.75
CA LYS A 441 -9.28 14.18 31.76
C LYS A 441 -10.30 14.53 32.84
N VAL A 442 -11.51 14.93 32.45
CA VAL A 442 -12.59 15.27 33.40
C VAL A 442 -12.98 14.06 34.26
N GLU A 443 -13.11 12.86 33.68
CA GLU A 443 -13.42 11.63 34.42
C GLU A 443 -12.30 11.25 35.39
N LYS A 444 -11.04 11.36 34.95
CA LYS A 444 -9.86 11.11 35.79
C LYS A 444 -9.82 12.07 36.98
N ASP A 445 -10.02 13.36 36.76
CA ASP A 445 -10.00 14.37 37.82
C ASP A 445 -11.15 14.16 38.81
N LYS A 446 -12.34 13.77 38.32
CA LYS A 446 -13.46 13.40 39.17
C LYS A 446 -13.13 12.17 40.03
N ALA A 447 -12.58 11.11 39.44
CA ALA A 447 -12.18 9.90 40.16
C ALA A 447 -11.09 10.17 41.20
N LEU A 448 -10.09 11.00 40.88
CA LEU A 448 -9.07 11.45 41.82
C LEU A 448 -9.69 12.21 43.00
N SER A 449 -10.57 13.17 42.72
CA SER A 449 -11.25 13.93 43.78
C SER A 449 -12.13 13.05 44.67
N GLU A 450 -12.73 12.00 44.12
CA GLU A 450 -13.54 11.05 44.89
C GLU A 450 -12.65 10.14 45.74
N GLN A 451 -11.51 9.68 45.21
CA GLN A 451 -10.55 8.89 45.96
C GLN A 451 -9.91 9.69 47.10
N GLU A 452 -9.56 10.96 46.87
CA GLU A 452 -9.05 11.86 47.91
C GLU A 452 -10.07 12.04 49.03
N LYS A 453 -11.36 12.25 48.70
CA LYS A 453 -12.45 12.31 49.68
C LYS A 453 -12.59 11.00 50.46
N ARG A 454 -12.47 9.84 49.81
CA ARG A 454 -12.50 8.54 50.51
C ARG A 454 -11.33 8.42 51.49
N LEU A 455 -10.12 8.77 51.07
CA LEU A 455 -8.94 8.74 51.94
C LEU A 455 -9.05 9.72 53.12
N THR A 456 -9.59 10.92 52.93
CA THR A 456 -9.80 11.85 54.05
C THR A 456 -10.86 11.33 55.02
N THR A 457 -11.99 10.83 54.53
CA THR A 457 -13.03 10.23 55.39
C THR A 457 -12.52 9.00 56.16
N GLU A 458 -11.67 8.18 55.54
CA GLU A 458 -11.04 7.03 56.19
C GLU A 458 -10.05 7.45 57.28
N LYS A 459 -9.18 8.44 57.00
CA LYS A 459 -8.28 9.02 58.01
C LYS A 459 -9.03 9.64 59.19
N GLU A 460 -10.16 10.31 58.92
CA GLU A 460 -11.01 10.86 59.98
C GLU A 460 -11.65 9.76 60.83
N ARG A 461 -12.10 8.65 60.21
CA ARG A 461 -12.65 7.49 60.93
C ARG A 461 -11.58 6.85 61.82
N GLU A 462 -10.39 6.59 61.27
CA GLU A 462 -9.25 6.05 62.02
C GLU A 462 -8.86 6.97 63.18
N SER A 463 -8.80 8.29 62.95
CA SER A 463 -8.49 9.27 64.00
C SER A 463 -9.53 9.25 65.12
N LYS A 464 -10.83 9.18 64.79
CA LYS A 464 -11.91 9.04 65.79
C LYS A 464 -11.82 7.74 66.57
N GLU A 465 -11.47 6.63 65.91
CA GLU A 465 -11.26 5.35 66.59
C GLU A 465 -10.06 5.38 67.54
N ILE A 466 -8.95 5.99 67.14
CA ILE A 466 -7.76 6.17 67.99
C ILE A 466 -8.11 7.04 69.20
N LEU A 467 -8.82 8.16 69.01
CA LEU A 467 -9.26 9.04 70.09
C LEU A 467 -10.22 8.32 71.05
N SER A 468 -11.15 7.52 70.53
CA SER A 468 -12.07 6.72 71.34
C SER A 468 -11.32 5.70 72.20
N LYS A 469 -10.36 4.96 71.61
CA LYS A 469 -9.51 4.02 72.34
C LYS A 469 -8.64 4.73 73.39
N ALA A 470 -8.06 5.89 73.06
CA ALA A 470 -7.27 6.68 73.99
C ALA A 470 -8.13 7.21 75.16
N PHE A 471 -9.36 7.66 74.89
CA PHE A 471 -10.31 8.08 75.91
C PHE A 471 -10.73 6.93 76.82
N GLN A 472 -11.04 5.75 76.25
CA GLN A 472 -11.32 4.54 77.02
C GLN A 472 -10.16 4.17 77.95
N ASN A 473 -8.92 4.20 77.45
CA ASN A 473 -7.73 3.93 78.25
C ASN A 473 -7.54 4.98 79.38
N LEU A 474 -7.83 6.25 79.11
CA LEU A 474 -7.74 7.32 80.11
C LEU A 474 -8.80 7.16 81.20
N VAL A 475 -10.04 6.82 80.82
CA VAL A 475 -11.15 6.56 81.75
C VAL A 475 -10.84 5.35 82.64
N VAL A 476 -10.30 4.27 82.06
CA VAL A 476 -9.84 3.10 82.84
C VAL A 476 -8.73 3.50 83.82
N ASN A 477 -7.79 4.36 83.42
CA ASN A 477 -6.69 4.82 84.29
C ASN A 477 -7.10 5.80 85.40
N LEU A 478 -8.24 6.48 85.27
CA LEU A 478 -8.76 7.47 86.22
C LEU A 478 -9.85 6.90 87.16
N LEU A 479 -10.58 5.87 86.74
CA LEU A 479 -11.67 5.25 87.52
C LEU A 479 -11.28 3.94 88.21
N THR A 480 -10.05 3.46 88.04
CA THR A 480 -9.55 2.32 88.82
C THR A 480 -8.79 2.81 90.04
N ASP A 481 -9.36 2.58 91.23
CA ASP A 481 -8.72 2.87 92.53
C ASP A 481 -7.57 1.90 92.86
N ASP A 482 -7.32 0.94 91.98
CA ASP A 482 -6.35 -0.13 92.18
C ASP A 482 -5.00 0.26 91.57
N VAL A 483 -4.12 0.80 92.42
CA VAL A 483 -2.79 1.33 92.06
C VAL A 483 -1.92 0.27 91.37
N GLU A 484 -2.11 -1.02 91.68
CA GLU A 484 -1.33 -2.12 91.09
C GLU A 484 -1.68 -2.36 89.62
N LYS A 485 -2.95 -2.23 89.23
CA LYS A 485 -3.36 -2.34 87.82
C LYS A 485 -2.87 -1.18 86.96
N ARG A 486 -2.74 0.02 87.55
CA ARG A 486 -2.25 1.23 86.86
C ARG A 486 -0.77 1.08 86.46
N VAL A 487 0.05 0.47 87.31
CA VAL A 487 1.47 0.23 87.02
C VAL A 487 1.64 -0.86 85.97
N GLN A 488 0.83 -1.92 86.03
CA GLN A 488 0.91 -3.04 85.09
C GLN A 488 0.47 -2.66 83.66
N LEU A 489 -0.52 -1.77 83.51
CA LEU A 489 -1.00 -1.33 82.20
C LEU A 489 -0.03 -0.35 81.50
N LEU A 490 0.64 0.52 82.29
CA LEU A 490 1.66 1.47 81.79
C LEU A 490 2.87 0.74 81.20
N THR A 491 3.23 -0.43 81.72
CA THR A 491 4.32 -1.25 81.20
C THR A 491 3.96 -2.04 79.94
N SER A 492 2.68 -2.26 79.65
CA SER A 492 2.21 -2.98 78.45
C SER A 492 1.96 -2.10 77.22
N GLY A 493 2.00 -0.76 77.36
CA GLY A 493 1.72 0.19 76.28
C GLY A 493 2.94 0.67 75.47
N LEU A 494 4.15 0.23 75.79
CA LEU A 494 5.39 0.62 75.11
C LEU A 494 5.90 -0.50 74.20
N SER A 495 5.14 -0.85 73.18
CA SER A 495 5.73 -1.41 71.96
C SER A 495 5.99 -0.24 71.00
N VAL A 496 7.21 0.28 71.02
CA VAL A 496 7.71 1.20 70.00
C VAL A 496 7.81 0.41 68.71
N GLY A 497 6.75 0.45 67.90
CA GLY A 497 6.82 0.10 66.49
C GLY A 497 7.56 1.21 65.76
N GLU A 498 8.75 0.86 65.30
CA GLU A 498 9.65 1.66 64.47
C GLU A 498 8.90 2.21 63.24
N VAL A 499 8.65 3.52 63.20
CA VAL A 499 8.13 4.19 62.00
C VAL A 499 9.33 4.58 61.13
N SER A 500 9.59 3.78 60.11
CA SER A 500 10.52 4.13 59.03
C SER A 500 9.87 5.18 58.13
N ILE A 501 10.45 6.38 58.11
CA ILE A 501 10.11 7.45 57.17
C ILE A 501 10.85 7.18 55.84
N PRO A 502 10.17 7.06 54.69
CA PRO A 502 10.86 7.00 53.40
C PRO A 502 11.39 8.40 53.00
N PRO A 503 12.60 8.50 52.42
CA PRO A 503 13.17 9.80 52.05
C PRO A 503 12.48 10.39 50.82
N VAL A 504 12.23 11.69 50.89
CA VAL A 504 11.86 12.56 49.77
C VAL A 504 13.07 12.68 48.82
N PRO A 505 12.93 12.43 47.50
CA PRO A 505 13.99 12.70 46.55
C PRO A 505 14.04 14.20 46.21
N THR A 506 15.20 14.80 46.47
CA THR A 506 15.62 16.12 46.01
C THR A 506 15.75 16.12 44.47
N GLN A 507 15.02 17.00 43.79
CA GLN A 507 15.25 17.31 42.38
C GLN A 507 16.30 18.41 42.28
N THR A 508 17.47 18.08 41.72
CA THR A 508 18.42 19.05 41.17
C THR A 508 18.23 19.15 39.66
N SER A 509 18.03 20.39 39.22
CA SER A 509 18.03 20.84 37.83
C SER A 509 19.41 20.80 37.18
N THR A 510 19.50 20.31 35.94
CA THR A 510 20.44 20.81 34.91
C THR A 510 19.86 20.62 33.51
N ASN A 511 19.88 21.70 32.72
CA ASN A 511 19.54 21.78 31.30
C ASN A 511 20.56 21.09 30.39
N GLY A 512 20.13 20.65 29.20
CA GLY A 512 21.01 20.38 28.06
C GLY A 512 20.38 19.53 26.95
N ASN A 513 20.07 20.17 25.82
CA ASN A 513 19.44 19.67 24.58
C ASN A 513 20.09 18.43 23.94
N GLY A 514 19.28 17.66 23.20
CA GLY A 514 19.74 16.77 22.13
C GLY A 514 18.62 15.87 21.57
N HIS A 515 18.04 16.27 20.44
CA HIS A 515 17.07 15.48 19.68
C HIS A 515 17.72 14.23 19.08
N SER A 516 17.04 13.08 19.19
CA SER A 516 17.02 12.10 18.10
C SER A 516 15.77 11.24 18.19
N ALA A 517 15.02 11.23 17.10
CA ALA A 517 13.81 10.44 16.91
C ALA A 517 14.19 8.97 16.75
N THR A 518 13.53 8.09 17.51
CA THR A 518 13.42 6.69 17.14
C THR A 518 12.02 6.23 17.47
N ALA A 519 11.33 5.77 16.43
CA ALA A 519 9.98 5.27 16.45
C ALA A 519 9.81 4.19 17.53
N ILE A 520 8.94 4.45 18.50
CA ILE A 520 8.40 3.41 19.38
C ILE A 520 7.19 2.84 18.64
N GLN A 521 7.43 1.73 17.92
CA GLN A 521 6.40 0.71 17.82
C GLN A 521 6.12 0.27 19.26
N GLU A 522 4.94 0.63 19.76
CA GLU A 522 4.45 0.13 21.04
C GLU A 522 4.07 -1.34 20.85
N LYS A 523 5.10 -2.19 20.85
CA LYS A 523 4.96 -3.60 21.17
C LYS A 523 4.51 -3.62 22.62
N VAL A 524 3.21 -3.78 22.84
CA VAL A 524 2.64 -4.05 24.16
C VAL A 524 3.22 -5.39 24.60
N GLU A 525 4.41 -5.38 25.18
CA GLU A 525 4.89 -6.45 26.06
C GLU A 525 4.13 -6.32 27.38
N THR A 526 2.82 -6.59 27.33
CA THR A 526 2.13 -7.08 28.50
C THR A 526 2.88 -8.34 28.92
N LYS A 527 3.43 -8.35 30.13
CA LYS A 527 3.83 -9.59 30.80
C LYS A 527 2.55 -10.41 31.01
N ILE A 528 2.10 -11.11 29.97
CA ILE A 528 0.95 -12.00 30.00
C ILE A 528 1.35 -13.17 30.88
N THR A 529 0.83 -13.17 32.11
CA THR A 529 1.14 -14.19 33.12
C THR A 529 0.12 -15.32 33.11
N GLU A 530 -1.07 -15.09 32.54
CA GLU A 530 -2.19 -16.03 32.53
C GLU A 530 -2.42 -16.64 31.14
N ALA A 531 -2.89 -17.89 31.10
CA ALA A 531 -3.27 -18.56 29.86
C ALA A 531 -4.53 -17.91 29.27
N TRP A 532 -4.57 -17.69 27.96
CA TRP A 532 -5.71 -17.08 27.28
C TRP A 532 -5.88 -17.59 25.84
N VAL A 533 -7.04 -17.31 25.22
CA VAL A 533 -7.39 -17.78 23.86
C VAL A 533 -7.99 -16.65 23.05
N GLU A 534 -7.56 -16.47 21.81
CA GLU A 534 -8.16 -15.54 20.84
C GLU A 534 -9.45 -16.14 20.26
N SER A 535 -10.52 -16.21 21.07
CA SER A 535 -11.76 -16.91 20.69
C SER A 535 -12.33 -16.49 19.34
N LYS A 536 -12.17 -15.21 18.95
CA LYS A 536 -12.67 -14.68 17.66
C LYS A 536 -12.05 -15.34 16.42
N LEU A 537 -10.86 -15.92 16.55
CA LEU A 537 -10.12 -16.57 15.46
C LEU A 537 -10.29 -18.10 15.48
N CYS A 538 -11.14 -18.63 16.36
CA CYS A 538 -11.34 -20.07 16.51
C CYS A 538 -12.08 -20.69 15.32
N THR A 539 -11.51 -21.76 14.77
CA THR A 539 -12.08 -22.55 13.66
C THR A 539 -12.92 -23.75 14.12
N ALA A 540 -13.16 -23.90 15.43
CA ALA A 540 -13.96 -24.97 16.02
C ALA A 540 -13.56 -26.41 15.62
N CYS A 541 -12.25 -26.69 15.59
CA CYS A 541 -11.71 -28.01 15.22
C CYS A 541 -11.77 -29.11 16.32
N ASP A 542 -12.33 -28.83 17.50
CA ASP A 542 -12.46 -29.71 18.66
C ASP A 542 -11.15 -30.25 19.29
N GLU A 543 -9.97 -29.87 18.77
CA GLU A 543 -8.68 -30.42 19.22
C GLU A 543 -8.35 -30.07 20.69
N CYS A 544 -8.55 -28.81 21.09
CA CYS A 544 -8.26 -28.35 22.46
C CYS A 544 -9.20 -28.95 23.50
N VAL A 545 -10.49 -29.04 23.19
CA VAL A 545 -11.51 -29.65 24.06
C VAL A 545 -11.31 -31.16 24.18
N THR A 546 -10.82 -31.82 23.12
CA THR A 546 -10.47 -33.26 23.17
C THR A 546 -9.25 -33.52 24.07
N ILE A 547 -8.29 -32.59 24.13
CA ILE A 547 -7.12 -32.71 25.02
C ILE A 547 -7.53 -32.62 26.48
N ASN A 548 -8.29 -31.59 26.86
CA ASN A 548 -8.76 -31.44 28.24
C ASN A 548 -10.05 -30.60 28.35
N ARG A 549 -11.19 -31.28 28.53
CA ARG A 549 -12.53 -30.68 28.70
C ARG A 549 -12.71 -29.90 30.01
N SER A 550 -11.82 -30.09 30.97
CA SER A 550 -11.83 -29.34 32.23
C SER A 550 -11.19 -27.97 32.08
N ILE A 551 -10.30 -27.79 31.08
CA ILE A 551 -9.62 -26.53 30.78
C ILE A 551 -10.37 -25.74 29.70
N PHE A 552 -10.75 -26.38 28.59
CA PHE A 552 -11.34 -25.72 27.43
C PHE A 552 -12.82 -26.05 27.26
N ALA A 553 -13.62 -25.05 26.87
CA ALA A 553 -15.02 -25.22 26.50
C ALA A 553 -15.38 -24.31 25.32
N TYR A 554 -16.54 -24.54 24.70
CA TYR A 554 -17.10 -23.70 23.65
C TYR A 554 -18.15 -22.74 24.22
N ASN A 555 -18.13 -21.50 23.76
CA ASN A 555 -19.19 -20.53 24.03
C ASN A 555 -20.41 -20.77 23.11
N GLN A 556 -21.41 -19.88 23.17
CA GLN A 556 -22.63 -19.99 22.36
C GLN A 556 -22.36 -19.90 20.83
N ASP A 557 -21.30 -19.18 20.44
CA ASP A 557 -20.87 -18.99 19.04
C ASP A 557 -19.93 -20.10 18.54
N LYS A 558 -19.76 -21.20 19.30
CA LYS A 558 -18.82 -22.30 19.02
C LYS A 558 -17.34 -21.86 18.94
N GLN A 559 -16.95 -20.86 19.72
CA GLN A 559 -15.57 -20.43 19.87
C GLN A 559 -14.96 -20.97 21.17
N ALA A 560 -13.73 -21.48 21.09
CA ALA A 560 -13.04 -22.03 22.25
C ALA A 560 -12.64 -20.92 23.23
N TYR A 561 -12.82 -21.17 24.52
CA TYR A 561 -12.34 -20.32 25.62
C TYR A 561 -11.82 -21.19 26.78
N ILE A 562 -11.01 -20.59 27.65
CA ILE A 562 -10.52 -21.27 28.85
C ILE A 562 -11.59 -21.17 29.94
N LYS A 563 -12.20 -22.31 30.25
CA LYS A 563 -13.20 -22.46 31.32
C LYS A 563 -12.54 -22.45 32.70
N ASN A 564 -11.42 -23.14 32.87
CA ASN A 564 -10.67 -23.18 34.11
C ASN A 564 -9.16 -23.40 33.84
N PRO A 565 -8.31 -22.37 34.00
CA PRO A 565 -6.86 -22.50 33.84
C PRO A 565 -6.22 -23.53 34.79
N LYS A 566 -6.87 -23.85 35.91
CA LYS A 566 -6.43 -24.86 36.89
C LYS A 566 -7.10 -26.22 36.69
N GLY A 567 -7.80 -26.43 35.56
CA GLY A 567 -8.54 -27.66 35.26
C GLY A 567 -7.67 -28.88 34.94
N GLY A 568 -6.35 -28.71 34.81
CA GLY A 568 -5.39 -29.77 34.52
C GLY A 568 -3.94 -29.26 34.52
N PRO A 569 -2.97 -30.14 34.21
CA PRO A 569 -1.55 -29.80 34.19
C PRO A 569 -1.20 -28.79 33.08
N PHE A 570 -0.14 -28.00 33.27
CA PHE A 570 0.34 -27.02 32.28
C PHE A 570 0.68 -27.67 30.94
N LYS A 571 1.17 -28.92 30.98
CA LYS A 571 1.41 -29.75 29.79
C LYS A 571 0.22 -29.85 28.84
N ASP A 572 -1.01 -29.87 29.34
CA ASP A 572 -2.21 -29.99 28.49
C ASP A 572 -2.52 -28.69 27.76
N ILE A 573 -2.25 -27.54 28.38
CA ILE A 573 -2.40 -26.22 27.76
C ILE A 573 -1.36 -26.04 26.64
N VAL A 574 -0.09 -26.41 26.91
CA VAL A 574 0.98 -26.34 25.90
C VAL A 574 0.70 -27.28 24.72
N LYS A 575 0.23 -28.51 24.97
CA LYS A 575 -0.18 -29.42 23.89
C LYS A 575 -1.36 -28.89 23.08
N ALA A 576 -2.31 -28.20 23.74
CA ALA A 576 -3.45 -27.61 23.05
C ALA A 576 -3.00 -26.46 22.14
N ALA A 577 -2.05 -25.63 22.57
CA ALA A 577 -1.43 -24.60 21.72
C ALA A 577 -0.69 -25.21 20.52
N GLU A 578 0.09 -26.26 20.73
CA GLU A 578 0.83 -26.93 19.65
C GLU A 578 -0.06 -27.59 18.60
N LYS A 579 -1.20 -28.14 19.03
CA LYS A 579 -2.14 -28.80 18.12
C LYS A 579 -3.13 -27.83 17.47
N CYS A 580 -3.28 -26.61 18.00
CA CYS A 580 -4.24 -25.66 17.47
C CYS A 580 -3.89 -25.27 16.03
N SER A 581 -4.68 -25.76 15.08
CA SER A 581 -4.54 -25.39 13.66
C SER A 581 -4.59 -23.87 13.41
N ALA A 582 -5.33 -23.12 14.22
CA ALA A 582 -5.42 -21.66 14.14
C ALA A 582 -4.33 -20.91 14.92
N GLY A 583 -3.58 -21.58 15.80
CA GLY A 583 -2.51 -20.96 16.60
C GLY A 583 -2.99 -19.96 17.66
N ILE A 584 -4.25 -20.05 18.11
CA ILE A 584 -4.94 -19.03 18.93
C ILE A 584 -4.88 -19.24 20.44
N ILE A 585 -4.15 -20.25 20.92
CA ILE A 585 -4.07 -20.60 22.35
C ILE A 585 -2.71 -20.18 22.88
N HIS A 586 -2.72 -19.32 23.89
CA HIS A 586 -1.54 -18.75 24.53
C HIS A 586 -1.40 -19.35 25.94
N PRO A 587 -0.43 -20.27 26.19
CA PRO A 587 -0.36 -21.00 27.46
C PRO A 587 -0.03 -20.18 28.70
N GLY A 588 0.56 -18.99 28.56
CA GLY A 588 1.02 -18.15 29.67
C GLY A 588 2.15 -18.79 30.47
N LYS A 589 2.22 -18.46 31.78
CA LYS A 589 3.17 -19.07 32.72
C LYS A 589 2.57 -20.30 33.41
N PRO A 590 3.40 -21.29 33.81
CA PRO A 590 2.92 -22.42 34.58
C PRO A 590 2.36 -21.98 35.94
N LEU A 591 1.16 -22.46 36.26
CA LEU A 591 0.47 -22.17 37.53
C LEU A 591 0.94 -23.07 38.67
N ASP A 592 1.48 -24.26 38.37
CA ASP A 592 2.07 -25.18 39.35
C ASP A 592 3.60 -25.23 39.19
N PRO A 593 4.39 -24.71 40.15
CA PRO A 593 5.84 -24.73 40.09
C PRO A 593 6.47 -26.12 40.27
N ASN A 594 5.70 -27.14 40.67
CA ASN A 594 6.21 -28.49 40.95
C ASN A 594 5.92 -29.53 39.85
N GLU A 595 5.46 -29.10 38.67
CA GLU A 595 5.14 -30.03 37.57
C GLU A 595 6.41 -30.61 36.92
N LYS A 596 6.40 -31.92 36.62
CA LYS A 596 7.52 -32.59 35.94
C LYS A 596 7.78 -31.98 34.56
N ASP A 597 9.06 -31.81 34.21
CA ASP A 597 9.55 -31.24 32.95
C ASP A 597 9.15 -29.75 32.69
N LEU A 598 8.93 -28.96 33.76
CA LEU A 598 8.50 -27.56 33.68
C LEU A 598 9.34 -26.70 32.71
N GLU A 599 10.68 -26.74 32.83
CA GLU A 599 11.58 -25.95 31.99
C GLU A 599 11.42 -26.26 30.48
N LYS A 600 11.18 -27.53 30.14
CA LYS A 600 10.96 -27.94 28.74
C LYS A 600 9.60 -27.47 28.24
N LEU A 601 8.58 -27.48 29.09
CA LEU A 601 7.23 -27.01 28.74
C LEU A 601 7.20 -25.50 28.59
N THR A 602 7.90 -24.74 29.43
CA THR A 602 8.01 -23.28 29.33
C THR A 602 8.69 -22.87 28.02
N LYS A 603 9.81 -23.51 27.65
CA LYS A 603 10.49 -23.25 26.36
C LYS A 603 9.61 -23.53 25.15
N ARG A 604 8.72 -24.53 25.22
CA ARG A 604 7.77 -24.83 24.15
C ARG A 604 6.62 -23.83 24.10
N ALA A 605 6.17 -23.36 25.26
CA ALA A 605 5.13 -22.35 25.38
C ALA A 605 5.56 -20.97 24.88
N GLU A 606 6.84 -20.61 24.97
CA GLU A 606 7.39 -19.32 24.51
C GLU A 606 7.08 -19.00 23.04
N LYS A 607 6.94 -20.00 22.17
CA LYS A 607 6.56 -19.78 20.76
C LYS A 607 5.11 -19.31 20.59
N TYR A 608 4.26 -19.60 21.57
CA TYR A 608 2.82 -19.39 21.52
C TYR A 608 2.35 -18.31 22.50
N ASN A 609 3.24 -17.76 23.33
CA ASN A 609 2.96 -16.62 24.22
C ASN A 609 3.34 -15.32 23.51
#